data_AF-A0AA48QWK2-F1
#
_entry.id   AF-A0AA48QWK2-F1
#
_cell.length_a   1.000
_cell.length_b   1.000
_cell.length_c   1.000
_cell.angle_alpha   90.00
_cell.angle_beta   90.00
_cell.angle_gamma   90.00
#
_symmetry.space_group_name_H-M   'P 1'
#
loop_
_entity.id
_entity.type
_entity.pdbx_description
1 polymer ?
#
loop_
_entity_poly.entity_id
_entity_poly.type
_entity_poly.pdbx_seq_one_letter_code
_entity_poly.pdbx_strand_id
1 'polypeptide(L)'
;MLTTPLSKHPQYTAFELTTTAATDDSSGVITEHRVTPRTRNNLGPCAFLLVTTIVLIWWRFPNPWQPKPLLATVALVLVFTFTLSSCWRVLYQSVTPLPGLGVQLATVRGFGLGPKSIARRFVPLDDISTVIIHEGLRRWNVRYYLGVVRKRGKVVVAFDAVHAHPEVLREVYHGVREALYDEYADETSDKRLEHCTYNSSLHALH
;
A
#
# COMPACT_ATOMS: atom_id res chain seq x y z
N MET A 1 3.62 11.57 22.54
CA MET A 1 2.80 10.36 22.80
C MET A 1 3.52 9.17 22.19
N LEU A 2 3.77 8.10 22.96
CA LEU A 2 4.52 6.93 22.50
C LEU A 2 3.73 6.18 21.41
N THR A 3 4.24 6.17 20.19
CA THR A 3 3.84 5.24 19.14
C THR A 3 4.26 3.84 19.57
N THR A 4 3.35 3.11 20.19
CA THR A 4 3.54 1.68 20.42
C THR A 4 3.71 0.99 19.07
N PRO A 5 4.79 0.23 18.83
CA PRO A 5 4.91 -0.53 17.60
C PRO A 5 3.77 -1.55 17.54
N LEU A 6 2.97 -1.50 16.47
CA LEU A 6 1.86 -2.41 16.13
C LEU A 6 2.26 -3.91 15.99
N SER A 7 3.48 -4.26 16.40
CA SER A 7 4.09 -5.59 16.48
C SER A 7 3.34 -6.56 17.41
N LYS A 8 2.50 -6.08 18.34
CA LYS A 8 1.87 -6.95 19.36
C LYS A 8 0.66 -7.75 18.91
N HIS A 9 0.24 -7.67 17.64
CA HIS A 9 -0.94 -8.40 17.22
C HIS A 9 -0.71 -9.38 16.06
N PRO A 10 -0.72 -10.70 16.31
CA PRO A 10 -0.43 -11.74 15.31
C PRO A 10 -1.53 -11.94 14.25
N GLN A 11 -2.66 -11.22 14.36
CA GLN A 11 -3.78 -11.31 13.41
C GLN A 11 -3.72 -10.25 12.29
N TYR A 12 -2.68 -9.41 12.27
CA TYR A 12 -2.67 -8.18 11.47
C TYR A 12 -1.77 -8.39 10.25
N THR A 13 -2.42 -8.50 9.10
CA THR A 13 -1.80 -8.63 7.77
C THR A 13 -0.62 -7.66 7.64
N ALA A 14 0.56 -8.17 7.31
CA ALA A 14 1.85 -7.47 7.30
C ALA A 14 1.73 -6.00 6.86
N PHE A 15 1.57 -5.15 7.87
CA PHE A 15 1.67 -3.70 7.79
C PHE A 15 3.13 -3.40 8.11
N GLU A 16 3.92 -3.19 7.06
CA GLU A 16 5.28 -2.68 7.21
C GLU A 16 5.21 -1.17 7.15
N LEU A 17 5.48 -0.55 8.30
CA LEU A 17 5.96 0.82 8.36
C LEU A 17 7.42 0.80 7.91
N THR A 18 7.67 1.19 6.67
CA THR A 18 9.04 1.43 6.21
C THR A 18 9.28 2.92 6.31
N THR A 19 9.86 3.35 7.43
CA THR A 19 10.37 4.71 7.57
C THR A 19 11.70 4.77 6.83
N THR A 20 11.69 5.28 5.61
CA THR A 20 12.92 5.64 4.90
C THR A 20 13.31 7.05 5.31
N ALA A 21 14.18 7.15 6.32
CA ALA A 21 14.86 8.40 6.61
C ALA A 21 15.83 8.69 5.45
N ALA A 22 15.40 9.54 4.52
CA ALA A 22 16.33 10.18 3.60
C ALA A 22 17.15 11.17 4.45
N THR A 23 18.38 10.79 4.79
CA THR A 23 19.40 11.70 5.33
C THR A 23 19.77 12.70 4.23
N ASP A 24 18.97 13.73 4.09
CA ASP A 24 19.38 15.00 3.49
C ASP A 24 18.85 16.08 4.44
N ASP A 25 19.78 16.89 4.96
CA ASP A 25 19.75 17.60 6.26
C ASP A 25 18.70 18.73 6.38
N SER A 26 17.67 18.72 5.53
CA SER A 26 16.66 19.78 5.43
C SER A 26 15.26 19.31 4.98
N SER A 27 15.09 18.03 4.64
CA SER A 27 13.79 17.46 4.24
C SER A 27 13.38 16.39 5.25
N GLY A 28 12.26 16.63 5.95
CA GLY A 28 11.77 15.79 7.05
C GLY A 28 11.65 14.29 6.73
N VAL A 29 11.54 13.49 7.78
CA VAL A 29 11.44 12.02 7.70
C VAL A 29 10.23 11.61 6.86
N ILE A 30 10.46 10.91 5.74
CA ILE A 30 9.40 10.39 4.88
C ILE A 30 9.00 8.99 5.35
N THR A 31 7.74 8.84 5.76
CA THR A 31 7.16 7.57 6.18
C THR A 31 6.43 6.89 5.02
N GLU A 32 6.85 5.69 4.60
CA GLU A 32 6.07 4.89 3.65
C GLU A 32 5.18 3.91 4.42
N HIS A 33 3.87 4.04 4.25
CA HIS A 33 2.90 3.12 4.81
C HIS A 33 2.52 2.07 3.77
N ARG A 34 2.98 0.82 3.95
CA ARG A 34 2.68 -0.29 3.04
C ARG A 34 1.67 -1.25 3.65
N VAL A 35 0.66 -1.61 2.86
CA VAL A 35 -0.34 -2.63 3.23
C VAL A 35 -0.35 -3.73 2.17
N THR A 36 -0.15 -4.96 2.61
CA THR A 36 -0.25 -6.17 1.79
C THR A 36 -1.65 -6.78 1.92
N PRO A 37 -2.24 -7.33 0.83
CA PRO A 37 -3.50 -8.04 0.91
C PRO A 37 -3.32 -9.37 1.66
N ARG A 38 -4.35 -9.73 2.44
CA ARG A 38 -4.42 -11.00 3.15
C ARG A 38 -4.32 -12.13 2.13
N THR A 39 -3.18 -12.79 2.11
CA THR A 39 -2.83 -13.79 1.10
C THR A 39 -3.82 -14.95 1.17
N ARG A 40 -4.58 -15.16 0.10
CA ARG A 40 -5.36 -16.38 -0.13
C ARG A 40 -4.42 -17.37 -0.78
N ASN A 41 -3.84 -18.25 0.04
CA ASN A 41 -3.09 -19.48 -0.26
C ASN A 41 -2.28 -19.45 -1.59
N ASN A 42 -0.95 -19.42 -1.47
CA ASN A 42 0.01 -19.48 -2.58
C ASN A 42 0.08 -20.87 -3.27
N LEU A 43 -1.07 -21.53 -3.48
CA LEU A 43 -1.18 -22.77 -4.26
C LEU A 43 -1.06 -22.54 -5.78
N GLY A 44 -0.52 -21.39 -6.19
CA GLY A 44 -0.45 -20.96 -7.59
C GLY A 44 0.69 -21.65 -8.34
N PRO A 45 1.92 -21.17 -8.24
CA PRO A 45 2.99 -21.51 -9.19
C PRO A 45 3.35 -23.00 -9.23
N CYS A 46 3.42 -23.68 -8.09
CA CYS A 46 3.75 -25.11 -8.05
C CYS A 46 2.65 -26.00 -8.65
N ALA A 47 1.38 -25.66 -8.46
CA ALA A 47 0.28 -26.41 -9.07
C ALA A 47 0.29 -26.28 -10.60
N PHE A 48 0.67 -25.13 -11.15
CA PHE A 48 0.80 -24.94 -12.60
C PHE A 48 1.97 -25.70 -13.21
N LEU A 49 3.14 -25.71 -12.56
CA LEU A 49 4.26 -26.52 -13.00
C LEU A 49 3.92 -28.02 -12.97
N LEU A 50 3.17 -28.48 -11.97
CA LEU A 50 2.68 -29.86 -11.93
C LEU A 50 1.68 -30.17 -13.05
N VAL A 51 0.68 -29.32 -13.30
CA VAL A 51 -0.30 -29.57 -14.37
C VAL A 51 0.36 -29.55 -15.76
N THR A 52 1.25 -28.59 -16.02
CA THR A 52 1.94 -28.49 -17.32
C THR A 52 2.90 -29.67 -17.54
N THR A 53 3.65 -30.08 -16.52
CA THR A 53 4.52 -31.27 -16.61
C THR A 53 3.71 -32.55 -16.81
N ILE A 54 2.58 -32.73 -16.13
CA ILE A 54 1.68 -33.87 -16.34
C ILE A 54 1.17 -33.90 -17.79
N VAL A 55 0.73 -32.75 -18.34
CA VAL A 55 0.28 -32.67 -19.75
C VAL A 55 1.41 -33.00 -20.74
N LEU A 56 2.63 -32.53 -20.48
CA LEU A 56 3.80 -32.84 -21.32
C LEU A 56 4.20 -34.32 -21.23
N ILE A 57 4.12 -34.93 -20.05
CA ILE A 57 4.38 -36.36 -19.84
C ILE A 57 3.31 -37.20 -20.57
N TRP A 58 2.04 -36.80 -20.50
CA TRP A 58 0.95 -37.43 -21.25
C TRP A 58 1.11 -37.30 -22.76
N TRP A 59 1.63 -36.17 -23.25
CA TRP A 59 1.95 -35.97 -24.67
C TRP A 59 3.11 -36.85 -25.14
N ARG A 60 4.09 -37.10 -24.25
CA ARG A 60 5.28 -37.91 -24.55
C ARG A 60 4.98 -39.40 -24.71
N PHE A 61 3.86 -39.90 -24.15
CA PHE A 61 3.43 -41.29 -24.29
C PHE A 61 2.51 -41.46 -25.53
N PRO A 62 3.00 -42.08 -26.62
CA PRO A 62 2.25 -42.23 -27.86
C PRO A 62 1.20 -43.35 -27.72
N ASN A 63 0.07 -43.06 -27.10
CA ASN A 63 -1.10 -43.94 -27.16
C ASN A 63 -1.82 -43.76 -28.53
N PRO A 64 -1.94 -44.79 -29.38
CA PRO A 64 -2.36 -44.63 -30.78
C PRO A 64 -3.85 -44.35 -31.01
N TRP A 65 -4.68 -44.29 -29.95
CA TRP A 65 -6.14 -44.27 -30.04
C TRP A 65 -6.82 -43.04 -29.40
N GLN A 66 -6.23 -41.83 -29.44
CA GLN A 66 -6.89 -40.64 -28.86
C GLN A 66 -6.74 -39.32 -29.64
N PRO A 67 -7.77 -38.44 -29.62
CA PRO A 67 -7.76 -37.12 -30.24
C PRO A 67 -6.96 -36.11 -29.39
N LYS A 68 -5.65 -36.04 -29.60
CA LYS A 68 -4.71 -35.29 -28.72
C LYS A 68 -4.55 -33.77 -28.95
N PRO A 69 -4.80 -33.16 -30.14
CA PRO A 69 -4.46 -31.75 -30.31
C PRO A 69 -5.46 -30.80 -29.62
N LEU A 70 -6.74 -31.20 -29.52
CA LEU A 70 -7.79 -30.34 -28.98
C LEU A 70 -7.68 -30.20 -27.44
N LEU A 71 -7.44 -31.30 -26.73
CA LEU A 71 -7.27 -31.25 -25.27
C LEU A 71 -6.02 -30.48 -24.86
N ALA A 72 -4.91 -30.63 -25.59
CA ALA A 72 -3.68 -29.88 -25.30
C ALA A 72 -3.80 -28.39 -25.61
N THR A 73 -4.47 -28.01 -26.70
CA THR A 73 -4.74 -26.60 -27.01
C THR A 73 -5.66 -25.98 -25.95
N VAL A 74 -6.71 -26.67 -25.52
CA VAL A 74 -7.57 -26.22 -24.40
C VAL A 74 -6.76 -26.05 -23.12
N ALA A 75 -5.90 -27.01 -22.76
CA ALA A 75 -5.05 -26.91 -21.58
C ALA A 75 -4.09 -25.71 -21.66
N LEU A 76 -3.47 -25.45 -22.81
CA LEU A 76 -2.57 -24.33 -23.02
C LEU A 76 -3.31 -22.98 -22.92
N VAL A 77 -4.51 -22.88 -23.50
CA VAL A 77 -5.35 -21.68 -23.39
C VAL A 77 -5.77 -21.43 -21.94
N LEU A 78 -6.14 -22.48 -21.18
CA LEU A 78 -6.47 -22.35 -19.76
C LEU A 78 -5.26 -21.89 -18.92
N VAL A 79 -4.07 -22.45 -19.18
CA VAL A 79 -2.83 -22.02 -18.50
C VAL A 79 -2.47 -20.58 -18.86
N PHE A 80 -2.59 -20.20 -20.13
CA PHE A 80 -2.29 -18.85 -20.60
C PHE A 80 -3.25 -17.82 -19.98
N THR A 81 -4.57 -18.06 -20.07
CA THR A 81 -5.59 -17.19 -19.48
C THR A 81 -5.46 -17.10 -17.96
N PHE A 82 -5.16 -18.21 -17.29
CA PHE A 82 -4.92 -18.21 -15.85
C PHE A 82 -3.67 -17.40 -15.48
N THR A 83 -2.56 -17.57 -16.20
CA THR A 83 -1.32 -16.81 -15.97
C THR A 83 -1.56 -15.32 -16.14
N LEU A 84 -2.23 -14.92 -17.22
CA LEU A 84 -2.59 -13.52 -17.46
C LEU A 84 -3.48 -12.95 -16.36
N SER A 85 -4.51 -13.68 -15.94
CA SER A 85 -5.38 -13.25 -14.83
C SER A 85 -4.62 -13.13 -13.50
N SER A 86 -3.61 -13.97 -13.30
CA SER A 86 -2.79 -13.97 -12.10
C SER A 86 -1.78 -12.82 -12.07
N CYS A 87 -1.30 -12.35 -13.23
CA CYS A 87 -0.47 -11.16 -13.32
C CYS A 87 -1.21 -9.87 -12.93
N TRP A 88 -2.55 -9.87 -12.92
CA TRP A 88 -3.36 -8.71 -12.53
C TRP A 88 -3.64 -8.63 -11.03
N ARG A 89 -3.11 -9.57 -10.23
CA ARG A 89 -3.26 -9.55 -8.78
C ARG A 89 -2.45 -8.40 -8.16
N VAL A 90 -3.06 -7.72 -7.20
CA VAL A 90 -2.40 -6.68 -6.41
C VAL A 90 -1.55 -7.35 -5.33
N LEU A 91 -0.26 -6.99 -5.27
CA LEU A 91 0.71 -7.50 -4.30
C LEU A 91 0.75 -6.64 -3.04
N TYR A 92 0.74 -5.31 -3.19
CA TYR A 92 0.64 -4.37 -2.09
C TYR A 92 0.22 -3.00 -2.61
N GLN A 93 -0.27 -2.17 -1.68
CA GLN A 93 -0.52 -0.76 -1.90
C GLN A 93 0.25 0.04 -0.85
N SER A 94 0.79 1.18 -1.24
CA SER A 94 1.44 2.09 -0.31
C SER A 94 0.98 3.52 -0.49
N VAL A 95 1.06 4.25 0.62
CA VAL A 95 0.79 5.69 0.70
C VAL A 95 2.02 6.33 1.32
N THR A 96 2.55 7.32 0.62
CA THR A 96 3.72 8.09 1.02
C THR A 96 3.31 9.56 1.04
N PRO A 97 3.07 10.15 2.22
CA PRO A 97 2.94 11.59 2.33
C PRO A 97 4.31 12.25 2.08
N LEU A 98 4.29 13.35 1.33
CA LEU A 98 5.45 14.18 1.03
C LEU A 98 5.17 15.56 1.64
N PRO A 99 5.87 15.94 2.73
CA PRO A 99 5.66 17.22 3.40
C PRO A 99 5.78 18.39 2.43
N GLY A 100 4.84 19.34 2.49
CA GLY A 100 4.79 20.50 1.60
C GLY A 100 4.48 20.21 0.11
N LEU A 101 4.40 18.95 -0.30
CA LEU A 101 4.21 18.53 -1.70
C LEU A 101 2.85 17.87 -1.94
N GLY A 102 2.43 16.96 -1.06
CA GLY A 102 1.16 16.23 -1.20
C GLY A 102 1.29 14.75 -0.86
N VAL A 103 0.50 13.91 -1.52
CA VAL A 103 0.45 12.46 -1.23
C VAL A 103 0.70 11.64 -2.49
N GLN A 104 1.63 10.69 -2.39
CA GLN A 104 1.87 9.69 -3.42
C GLN A 104 1.24 8.36 -3.04
N LEU A 105 0.40 7.83 -3.93
CA LEU A 105 -0.18 6.49 -3.81
C LEU A 105 0.51 5.57 -4.82
N ALA A 106 0.92 4.39 -4.38
CA ALA A 106 1.46 3.35 -5.24
C ALA A 106 0.65 2.06 -5.12
N THR A 107 0.36 1.43 -6.27
CA THR A 107 -0.25 0.11 -6.34
C THR A 107 0.66 -0.81 -7.14
N VAL A 108 1.14 -1.86 -6.50
CA VAL A 108 2.03 -2.84 -7.10
C VAL A 108 1.26 -4.10 -7.40
N ARG A 109 1.35 -4.55 -8.66
CA ARG A 109 0.70 -5.76 -9.18
C ARG A 109 1.75 -6.75 -9.64
N GLY A 110 1.46 -8.03 -9.50
CA GLY A 110 2.36 -9.11 -9.90
C GLY A 110 1.95 -10.46 -9.36
N PHE A 111 2.83 -11.44 -9.57
CA PHE A 111 2.57 -12.84 -9.25
C PHE A 111 3.88 -13.56 -8.96
N GLY A 112 4.02 -14.15 -7.75
CA GLY A 112 4.98 -15.19 -7.34
C GLY A 112 6.49 -14.91 -7.50
N LEU A 113 6.90 -14.39 -8.65
CA LEU A 113 8.24 -14.10 -9.14
C LEU A 113 8.59 -12.59 -9.04
N GLY A 114 7.77 -11.80 -8.34
CA GLY A 114 8.01 -10.37 -8.11
C GLY A 114 7.01 -9.41 -8.77
N PRO A 115 7.22 -8.09 -8.60
CA PRO A 115 6.36 -7.05 -9.15
C PRO A 115 6.45 -7.02 -10.69
N LYS A 116 5.30 -6.92 -11.36
CA LYS A 116 5.20 -6.81 -12.83
C LYS A 116 4.76 -5.43 -13.29
N SER A 117 3.92 -4.76 -12.52
CA SER A 117 3.42 -3.43 -12.84
C SER A 117 3.30 -2.59 -11.58
N ILE A 118 3.73 -1.33 -11.65
CA ILE A 118 3.63 -0.37 -10.57
C ILE A 118 2.84 0.82 -11.12
N ALA A 119 1.65 1.07 -10.56
CA ALA A 119 0.88 2.26 -10.84
C ALA A 119 1.10 3.27 -9.72
N ARG A 120 1.63 4.45 -10.05
CA ARG A 120 1.81 5.56 -9.11
C ARG A 120 0.83 6.67 -9.43
N ARG A 121 0.24 7.27 -8.40
CA ARG A 121 -0.67 8.41 -8.51
C ARG A 121 -0.28 9.43 -7.46
N PHE A 122 0.16 10.59 -7.92
CA PHE A 122 0.45 11.72 -7.05
C PHE A 122 -0.77 12.64 -6.94
N VAL A 123 -1.01 13.18 -5.76
CA VAL A 123 -2.03 14.19 -5.48
C VAL A 123 -1.31 15.40 -4.85
N PRO A 124 -1.18 16.51 -5.58
CA PRO A 124 -0.53 17.72 -5.07
C PRO A 124 -1.29 18.31 -3.89
N LEU A 125 -0.57 18.88 -2.92
CA LEU A 125 -1.13 19.51 -1.73
C LEU A 125 -2.18 20.58 -2.08
N ASP A 126 -1.92 21.38 -3.12
CA ASP A 126 -2.84 22.41 -3.60
C ASP A 126 -4.20 21.87 -4.07
N ASP A 127 -4.24 20.63 -4.55
CA ASP A 127 -5.46 19.95 -4.99
C ASP A 127 -6.14 19.20 -3.84
N ILE A 128 -5.47 18.99 -2.69
CA ILE A 128 -6.05 18.30 -1.53
C ILE A 128 -6.91 19.29 -0.75
N SER A 129 -8.16 18.91 -0.51
CA SER A 129 -9.04 19.62 0.42
C SER A 129 -8.92 19.00 1.81
N THR A 130 -9.10 17.70 1.91
CA THR A 130 -9.04 16.98 3.17
C THR A 130 -8.79 15.49 2.95
N VAL A 131 -8.26 14.83 3.96
CA VAL A 131 -8.17 13.37 4.04
C VAL A 131 -9.28 12.90 4.97
N ILE A 132 -9.99 11.83 4.58
CA ILE A 132 -11.09 11.24 5.34
C ILE A 132 -10.94 9.72 5.41
N ILE A 133 -11.46 9.12 6.48
CA ILE A 133 -11.73 7.69 6.53
C ILE A 133 -13.23 7.52 6.28
N HIS A 134 -13.60 6.66 5.34
CA HIS A 134 -14.99 6.41 5.00
C HIS A 134 -15.30 4.91 5.06
N GLU A 135 -16.48 4.57 5.58
CA GLU A 135 -17.03 3.22 5.55
C GLU A 135 -17.94 3.02 4.34
N GLY A 136 -17.80 1.92 3.62
CA GLY A 136 -18.58 1.65 2.42
C GLY A 136 -18.97 0.19 2.33
N LEU A 137 -20.19 -0.06 1.85
CA LEU A 137 -20.66 -1.41 1.56
C LEU A 137 -20.12 -1.87 0.21
N ARG A 138 -19.38 -2.97 0.19
CA ARG A 138 -19.02 -3.66 -1.06
C ARG A 138 -19.67 -5.04 -1.09
N ARG A 139 -20.69 -5.19 -1.94
CA ARG A 139 -21.59 -6.34 -2.01
C ARG A 139 -22.33 -6.54 -0.68
N TRP A 140 -21.74 -7.31 0.23
CA TRP A 140 -22.33 -7.71 1.51
C TRP A 140 -21.37 -7.51 2.69
N ASN A 141 -20.23 -6.86 2.46
CA ASN A 141 -19.23 -6.61 3.50
C ASN A 141 -19.02 -5.11 3.67
N VAL A 142 -19.02 -4.66 4.93
CA VAL A 142 -18.57 -3.32 5.30
C VAL A 142 -17.06 -3.24 5.11
N ARG A 143 -16.59 -2.17 4.49
CA ARG A 143 -15.17 -1.93 4.22
C ARG A 143 -14.82 -0.49 4.51
N TYR A 144 -13.67 -0.31 5.14
CA TYR A 144 -13.12 1.01 5.42
C TYR A 144 -12.11 1.36 4.33
N TYR A 145 -12.14 2.62 3.90
CA TYR A 145 -11.23 3.15 2.92
C TYR A 145 -10.72 4.51 3.36
N LEU A 146 -9.46 4.81 3.04
CA LEU A 146 -8.87 6.13 3.22
C LEU A 146 -9.09 6.91 1.92
N GLY A 147 -9.80 8.03 1.99
CA GLY A 147 -10.09 8.89 0.85
C GLY A 147 -9.33 10.20 0.95
N VAL A 148 -8.64 10.58 -0.14
CA VAL A 148 -8.09 11.92 -0.31
C VAL A 148 -9.08 12.72 -1.17
N VAL A 149 -9.78 13.67 -0.55
CA VAL A 149 -10.76 14.52 -1.23
C VAL A 149 -10.03 15.65 -1.93
N ARG A 150 -10.21 15.76 -3.25
CA ARG A 150 -9.68 16.89 -4.01
C ARG A 150 -10.61 18.09 -3.93
N LYS A 151 -10.06 19.31 -4.03
CA LYS A 151 -10.83 20.56 -4.04
C LYS A 151 -11.89 20.59 -5.15
N ARG A 152 -11.64 19.89 -6.27
CA ARG A 152 -12.58 19.76 -7.40
C ARG A 152 -13.66 18.68 -7.20
N GLY A 153 -13.89 18.21 -5.97
CA GLY A 153 -14.93 17.22 -5.64
C GLY A 153 -14.61 15.77 -6.02
N LYS A 154 -13.41 15.49 -6.55
CA LYS A 154 -12.99 14.14 -6.91
C LYS A 154 -12.29 13.46 -5.73
N VAL A 155 -12.75 12.28 -5.33
CA VAL A 155 -12.13 11.50 -4.26
C VAL A 155 -11.14 10.49 -4.85
N VAL A 156 -9.91 10.49 -4.32
CA VAL A 156 -8.90 9.47 -4.62
C VAL A 156 -8.87 8.50 -3.46
N VAL A 157 -9.29 7.26 -3.70
CA VAL A 157 -9.31 6.21 -2.69
C VAL A 157 -7.94 5.54 -2.61
N ALA A 158 -7.35 5.55 -1.42
CA ALA A 158 -6.20 4.73 -1.05
C ALA A 158 -6.67 3.36 -0.56
N PHE A 159 -5.81 2.35 -0.75
CA PHE A 159 -6.09 0.97 -0.33
C PHE A 159 -7.40 0.39 -0.94
N ASP A 160 -7.73 0.71 -2.20
CA ASP A 160 -8.97 0.25 -2.84
C ASP A 160 -9.01 -1.27 -3.07
N ALA A 161 -7.86 -1.87 -3.38
CA ALA A 161 -7.72 -3.28 -3.66
C ALA A 161 -7.46 -4.09 -2.39
N VAL A 162 -6.73 -3.51 -1.44
CA VAL A 162 -6.31 -4.13 -0.19
C VAL A 162 -7.31 -3.83 0.92
N HIS A 163 -7.94 -4.84 1.53
CA HIS A 163 -8.89 -4.63 2.63
C HIS A 163 -8.14 -4.37 3.92
N ALA A 164 -7.71 -3.11 4.09
CA ALA A 164 -7.03 -2.64 5.28
C ALA A 164 -7.99 -2.61 6.48
N HIS A 165 -7.47 -2.97 7.65
CA HIS A 165 -8.21 -2.90 8.90
C HIS A 165 -8.39 -1.43 9.32
N PRO A 166 -9.51 -1.04 9.96
CA PRO A 166 -9.75 0.34 10.40
C PRO A 166 -8.63 0.89 11.31
N GLU A 167 -8.04 0.07 12.18
CA GLU A 167 -6.94 0.49 13.05
C GLU A 167 -5.69 0.89 12.27
N VAL A 168 -5.36 0.14 11.20
CA VAL A 168 -4.24 0.46 10.30
C VAL A 168 -4.56 1.73 9.51
N LEU A 169 -5.78 1.87 9.02
CA LEU A 169 -6.20 3.08 8.30
C LEU A 169 -6.13 4.34 9.18
N ARG A 170 -6.45 4.22 10.48
CA ARG A 170 -6.33 5.30 11.45
C ARG A 170 -4.88 5.72 11.66
N GLU A 171 -3.96 4.77 11.80
CA GLU A 171 -2.53 5.07 11.91
C GLU A 171 -2.01 5.82 10.67
N VAL A 172 -2.34 5.30 9.47
CA VAL A 172 -1.95 5.96 8.20
C VAL A 172 -2.62 7.33 8.07
N TYR A 173 -3.87 7.48 8.51
CA TYR A 173 -4.56 8.76 8.50
C TYR A 173 -3.85 9.80 9.34
N HIS A 174 -3.44 9.44 10.57
CA HIS A 174 -2.70 10.36 11.44
C HIS A 174 -1.33 10.71 10.84
N GLY A 175 -0.56 9.73 10.36
CA GLY A 175 0.74 10.00 9.73
C GLY A 175 0.64 10.87 8.47
N VAL A 176 -0.41 10.68 7.65
CA VAL A 176 -0.64 11.52 6.47
C VAL A 176 -1.09 12.93 6.87
N ARG A 177 -1.97 13.08 7.86
CA ARG A 177 -2.42 14.39 8.37
C ARG A 177 -1.25 15.20 8.93
N GLU A 178 -0.45 14.57 9.78
CA GLU A 178 0.74 15.16 10.38
C GLU A 178 1.70 15.68 9.30
N ALA A 179 2.02 14.86 8.30
CA ALA A 179 2.92 15.25 7.23
C ALA A 179 2.37 16.32 6.27
N LEU A 180 1.04 16.44 6.12
CA LEU A 180 0.43 17.42 5.19
C LEU A 180 0.15 18.78 5.83
N TYR A 181 -0.25 18.79 7.09
CA TYR A 181 -0.73 20.01 7.78
C TYR A 181 0.22 20.49 8.88
N ASP A 182 1.33 19.79 9.10
CA ASP A 182 2.33 20.11 10.12
C ASP A 182 1.72 20.30 11.52
N GLU A 183 0.63 19.57 11.79
CA GLU A 183 -0.31 19.76 12.92
C GLU A 183 0.35 19.61 14.31
N TYR A 184 1.65 19.26 14.37
CA TYR A 184 2.43 19.08 15.59
C TYR A 184 3.81 19.78 15.63
N ALA A 185 4.30 20.38 14.53
CA ALA A 185 5.61 21.04 14.56
C ALA A 185 5.57 22.40 15.26
N ASP A 186 4.46 23.14 15.15
CA ASP A 186 4.37 24.51 15.63
C ASP A 186 4.23 24.65 17.15
N GLU A 187 3.71 23.65 17.85
CA GLU A 187 3.61 23.73 19.32
C GLU A 187 4.97 23.65 20.04
N THR A 188 5.99 23.09 19.39
CA THR A 188 7.30 22.85 20.01
C THR A 188 8.30 23.96 19.67
N SER A 189 8.18 24.58 18.49
CA SER A 189 8.96 25.75 18.08
C SER A 189 8.55 27.01 18.86
N ASP A 190 7.26 27.27 19.06
CA ASP A 190 6.79 28.44 19.81
C ASP A 190 7.21 28.40 21.29
N LYS A 191 7.06 27.22 21.94
CA LYS A 191 7.52 27.02 23.33
C LYS A 191 9.04 27.15 23.47
N ARG A 192 9.80 26.78 22.43
CA ARG A 192 11.26 26.90 22.42
C ARG A 192 11.71 28.35 22.20
N LEU A 193 10.97 29.12 21.39
CA LEU A 193 11.22 30.54 21.17
C LEU A 193 10.86 31.36 22.41
N GLU A 194 9.75 31.09 23.09
CA GLU A 194 9.42 31.74 24.37
C GLU A 194 10.49 31.48 25.44
N HIS A 195 10.98 30.24 25.54
CA HIS A 195 12.05 29.89 26.49
C HIS A 195 13.41 30.54 26.13
N CYS A 196 13.72 30.70 24.84
CA CYS A 196 14.91 31.42 24.38
C CYS A 196 14.82 32.94 24.63
N THR A 197 13.66 33.56 24.40
CA THR A 197 13.43 34.98 24.67
C THR A 197 13.50 35.28 26.17
N TYR A 198 12.95 34.40 27.00
CA TYR A 198 13.05 34.52 28.46
C TYR A 198 14.51 34.46 28.95
N ASN A 199 15.28 33.44 28.54
CA ASN A 199 16.68 33.32 28.96
C ASN A 199 17.58 34.44 28.43
N SER A 200 17.33 34.96 27.23
CA SER A 200 18.09 36.10 26.69
C SER A 200 17.83 37.39 27.46
N SER A 201 16.60 37.59 27.97
CA SER A 201 16.26 38.78 28.75
C SER A 201 16.85 38.77 30.17
N LEU A 202 17.00 37.59 30.78
CA LEU A 202 17.64 37.41 32.09
C LEU A 202 19.15 37.71 32.07
N HIS A 203 19.83 37.38 30.98
CA HIS A 203 21.26 37.67 30.81
C HIS A 203 21.58 39.14 30.48
N ALA A 204 20.60 39.95 30.06
CA ALA A 204 20.78 41.37 29.76
C ALA A 204 20.63 42.29 30.99
N LEU A 205 20.26 41.74 32.15
CA LEU A 205 20.03 42.49 33.39
C LEU A 205 21.15 42.33 34.43
N HIS A 206 22.28 41.72 34.05
CA HIS A 206 23.45 41.52 34.90
C HIS A 206 24.71 42.05 34.22
#